data_AF-A0A954PBR8-F1
#
_entry.id   AF-A0A954PBR8-F1
#
_cell.length_a   1.000
_cell.length_b   1.000
_cell.length_c   1.000
_cell.angle_alpha   90.00
_cell.angle_beta   90.00
_cell.angle_gamma   90.00
#
_symmetry.space_group_name_H-M   'P 1'
#
loop_
_entity.id
_entity.type
_entity.pdbx_description
1 polymer ?
#
loop_
_entity_poly.entity_id
_entity_poly.type
_entity_poly.pdbx_seq_one_letter_code
_entity_poly.pdbx_strand_id
1 'polypeptide(L)'
;MTGMDNRAYSSLAEQQYDAIRALYRSDIETVASNTGLSVAEVTAMKKHLFYGKHQRFAPEVGKVIRKRFDANEEIAEAWIRAQNGPLNARQQQWFRQLADHELAERSMMGQGMPFQDLSAWQRVNGQWEHVFREGLQGAHELAPRTPKFWPFFD
;
A
#
# COMPACT_ATOMS: atom_id res chain seq x y z
N MET A 1 -27.71 -7.36 -15.22
CA MET A 1 -27.20 -6.07 -14.67
C MET A 1 -26.37 -6.44 -13.46
N THR A 2 -25.09 -6.12 -13.31
CA THR A 2 -24.14 -5.26 -14.05
C THR A 2 -22.74 -5.81 -13.77
N GLY A 3 -22.08 -6.38 -14.79
CA GLY A 3 -20.66 -6.78 -14.76
C GLY A 3 -19.71 -5.64 -15.12
N MET A 4 -20.14 -4.41 -14.86
CA MET A 4 -19.38 -3.18 -15.07
C MET A 4 -19.27 -2.51 -13.70
N ASP A 5 -18.22 -2.82 -12.93
CA ASP A 5 -17.75 -1.84 -11.94
C ASP A 5 -16.32 -2.08 -11.43
N ASN A 6 -15.85 -3.32 -11.26
CA ASN A 6 -14.53 -3.53 -10.63
C ASN A 6 -13.29 -3.13 -11.46
N ARG A 7 -13.43 -2.96 -12.79
CA ARG A 7 -12.30 -2.50 -13.64
C ARG A 7 -12.22 -0.97 -13.74
N ALA A 8 -13.32 -0.26 -13.50
CA ALA A 8 -13.38 1.20 -13.62
C ALA A 8 -12.74 1.88 -12.40
N TYR A 9 -13.06 1.42 -11.17
CA TYR A 9 -12.43 1.91 -9.94
C TYR A 9 -10.92 1.67 -9.91
N SER A 10 -10.47 0.50 -10.38
CA SER A 10 -9.05 0.20 -10.55
C SER A 10 -8.34 1.20 -11.48
N SER A 11 -9.04 1.82 -12.44
CA SER A 11 -8.41 2.76 -13.36
C SER A 11 -8.23 4.17 -12.77
N LEU A 12 -9.12 4.62 -11.89
CA LEU A 12 -8.99 5.94 -11.25
C LEU A 12 -7.89 5.93 -10.17
N ALA A 13 -7.85 4.89 -9.33
CA ALA A 13 -6.80 4.76 -8.32
C ALA A 13 -5.40 4.68 -8.96
N GLU A 14 -5.27 3.93 -10.06
CA GLU A 14 -4.01 3.87 -10.82
C GLU A 14 -3.64 5.23 -11.45
N GLN A 15 -4.61 5.97 -11.99
CA GLN A 15 -4.37 7.34 -12.49
C GLN A 15 -3.89 8.28 -11.37
N GLN A 16 -4.49 8.18 -10.17
CA GLN A 16 -4.06 8.96 -9.01
C GLN A 16 -2.65 8.57 -8.56
N TYR A 17 -2.32 7.26 -8.55
CA TYR A 17 -0.97 6.80 -8.26
C TYR A 17 0.04 7.28 -9.32
N ASP A 18 -0.32 7.30 -10.60
CA ASP A 18 0.49 7.87 -11.67
C ASP A 18 0.72 9.38 -11.45
N ALA A 19 -0.31 10.14 -11.08
CA ALA A 19 -0.20 11.56 -10.76
C ALA A 19 0.71 11.81 -9.54
N ILE A 20 0.55 11.04 -8.45
CA ILE A 20 1.42 11.11 -7.27
C ILE A 20 2.88 10.80 -7.65
N ARG A 21 3.11 9.81 -8.53
CA ARG A 21 4.44 9.47 -9.04
C ARG A 21 5.03 10.54 -9.95
N ALA A 22 4.22 11.26 -10.71
CA ALA A 22 4.68 12.34 -11.59
C ALA A 22 5.26 13.52 -10.82
N LEU A 23 4.89 13.68 -9.54
CA LEU A 23 5.42 14.72 -8.65
C LEU A 23 6.82 14.40 -8.11
N TYR A 24 7.32 13.17 -8.26
CA TYR A 24 8.63 12.75 -7.72
C TYR A 24 8.78 13.08 -6.23
N ARG A 25 9.56 14.11 -5.87
CA ARG A 25 9.83 14.54 -4.50
C ARG A 25 9.12 15.85 -4.12
N SER A 26 8.43 16.51 -5.06
CA SER A 26 7.94 17.89 -4.86
C SER A 26 6.84 18.02 -3.81
N ASP A 27 6.13 16.95 -3.51
CA ASP A 27 5.04 16.90 -2.54
C ASP A 27 5.49 16.44 -1.14
N ILE A 28 6.73 15.98 -0.97
CA ILE A 28 7.17 15.34 0.29
C ILE A 28 7.06 16.29 1.48
N GLU A 29 7.53 17.53 1.33
CA GLU A 29 7.49 18.51 2.43
C GLU A 29 6.06 18.93 2.77
N THR A 30 5.22 19.14 1.75
CA THR A 30 3.80 19.47 1.94
C THR A 30 3.06 18.34 2.65
N VAL A 31 3.22 17.09 2.20
CA VAL A 31 2.59 15.92 2.83
C VAL A 31 3.10 15.74 4.25
N ALA A 32 4.40 15.91 4.51
CA ALA A 32 4.96 15.85 5.86
C ALA A 32 4.32 16.88 6.80
N SER A 33 4.28 18.14 6.38
CA SER A 33 3.64 19.22 7.16
C SER A 33 2.16 18.96 7.43
N ASN A 34 1.42 18.49 6.42
CA ASN A 34 -0.02 18.34 6.50
C ASN A 34 -0.48 17.06 7.22
N THR A 35 0.40 16.07 7.35
CA THR A 35 0.13 14.81 8.07
C THR A 35 0.69 14.79 9.48
N GLY A 36 1.63 15.69 9.79
CA GLY A 36 2.39 15.67 11.05
C GLY A 36 3.51 14.63 11.08
N LEU A 37 3.81 13.98 9.94
CA LEU A 37 4.93 13.06 9.79
C LEU A 37 6.24 13.80 9.50
N SER A 38 7.37 13.16 9.78
CA SER A 38 8.66 13.70 9.34
C SER A 38 8.86 13.54 7.82
N VAL A 39 9.67 14.43 7.23
CA VAL A 39 10.09 14.34 5.82
C VAL A 39 10.73 12.98 5.50
N ALA A 40 11.47 12.40 6.45
CA ALA A 40 12.10 11.10 6.29
C ALA A 40 11.08 9.97 6.19
N GLU A 41 10.05 9.98 7.05
CA GLU A 41 8.95 9.01 7.03
C GLU A 41 8.16 9.12 5.74
N VAL A 42 7.74 10.33 5.34
CA VAL A 42 7.00 10.54 4.08
C VAL A 42 7.82 10.11 2.87
N THR A 43 9.14 10.40 2.85
CA THR A 43 10.03 9.92 1.79
C THR A 43 10.06 8.39 1.72
N ALA A 44 10.17 7.73 2.88
CA ALA A 44 10.23 6.28 2.97
C ALA A 44 8.89 5.63 2.56
N MET A 45 7.77 6.16 3.05
CA MET A 45 6.42 5.75 2.64
C MET A 45 6.22 5.93 1.15
N LYS A 46 6.53 7.11 0.59
CA LYS A 46 6.33 7.38 -0.83
C LYS A 46 7.09 6.39 -1.70
N LYS A 47 8.33 6.09 -1.31
CA LYS A 47 9.16 5.09 -2.00
C LYS A 47 8.54 3.70 -1.92
N HIS A 48 8.04 3.30 -0.76
CA HIS A 48 7.48 1.97 -0.53
C HIS A 48 6.13 1.79 -1.24
N LEU A 49 5.16 2.67 -0.99
CA LEU A 49 3.80 2.62 -1.54
C LEU A 49 3.75 2.75 -3.07
N PHE A 50 4.42 3.76 -3.64
CA PHE A 50 4.18 4.13 -5.04
C PHE A 50 5.28 3.65 -6.00
N TYR A 51 6.53 3.53 -5.54
CA TYR A 51 7.66 3.18 -6.42
C TYR A 51 8.20 1.77 -6.19
N GLY A 52 7.99 1.22 -5.00
CA GLY A 52 8.46 -0.10 -4.58
C GLY A 52 7.97 -1.18 -5.52
N LYS A 53 8.85 -2.11 -5.88
CA LYS A 53 8.47 -3.34 -6.59
C LYS A 53 8.79 -4.53 -5.71
N HIS A 54 7.78 -5.35 -5.46
CA HIS A 54 7.80 -6.44 -4.50
C HIS A 54 7.55 -7.75 -5.25
N GLN A 55 8.12 -8.85 -4.74
CA GLN A 55 7.79 -10.18 -5.25
C GLN A 55 6.39 -10.56 -4.76
N ARG A 56 5.55 -11.04 -5.68
CA ARG A 56 4.21 -11.54 -5.39
C ARG A 56 3.96 -12.75 -6.26
N PHE A 57 3.26 -13.75 -5.72
CA PHE A 57 2.79 -14.86 -6.53
C PHE A 57 1.62 -14.38 -7.40
N ALA A 58 1.65 -14.73 -8.69
CA ALA A 58 0.62 -14.42 -9.66
C ALA A 58 -0.15 -15.72 -10.01
N PRO A 59 -1.31 -15.98 -9.37
CA PRO A 59 -2.08 -17.21 -9.55
C PRO A 59 -2.50 -17.47 -10.99
N GLU A 60 -2.76 -16.40 -11.75
CA GLU A 60 -3.21 -16.44 -13.14
C GLU A 60 -2.18 -17.05 -14.11
N VAL A 61 -0.89 -16.94 -13.76
CA VAL A 61 0.24 -17.46 -14.55
C VAL A 61 1.07 -18.48 -13.78
N GLY A 62 0.71 -18.77 -12.52
CA GLY A 62 1.36 -19.75 -11.66
C GLY A 62 2.85 -19.48 -11.38
N LYS A 63 3.26 -18.21 -11.32
CA LYS A 63 4.66 -17.83 -11.12
C LYS A 63 4.81 -16.62 -10.19
N VAL A 64 5.99 -16.49 -9.59
CA VAL A 64 6.36 -15.27 -8.86
C VAL A 64 6.71 -14.18 -9.87
N ILE A 65 6.11 -13.00 -9.69
CA ILE A 65 6.40 -11.80 -10.48
C ILE A 65 6.90 -10.68 -9.57
N ARG A 66 7.60 -9.70 -10.15
CA ARG A 66 8.02 -8.48 -9.44
C ARG A 66 7.26 -7.28 -9.99
N LYS A 67 6.31 -6.75 -9.21
CA LYS A 67 5.46 -5.61 -9.60
C LYS A 67 5.30 -4.61 -8.45
N ARG A 68 4.79 -3.41 -8.78
CA ARG A 68 4.33 -2.45 -7.76
C ARG A 68 3.06 -2.97 -7.08
N PHE A 69 2.71 -2.38 -5.95
CA PHE A 69 1.39 -2.58 -5.37
C PHE A 69 0.29 -2.15 -6.34
N ASP A 70 -0.84 -2.83 -6.24
CA ASP A 70 -2.07 -2.39 -6.91
C ASP A 70 -2.54 -1.11 -6.22
N ALA A 71 -2.99 -0.12 -7.00
CA ALA A 71 -3.43 1.14 -6.42
C ALA A 71 -4.64 0.94 -5.49
N ASN A 72 -4.58 1.60 -4.33
CA ASN A 72 -5.66 1.66 -3.36
C ASN A 72 -6.26 3.07 -3.33
N GLU A 73 -7.58 3.16 -3.50
CA GLU A 73 -8.31 4.43 -3.61
C GLU A 73 -8.24 5.28 -2.34
N GLU A 74 -8.28 4.67 -1.16
CA GLU A 74 -8.22 5.38 0.11
C GLU A 74 -6.83 5.95 0.36
N ILE A 75 -5.77 5.19 0.06
CA ILE A 75 -4.39 5.67 0.13
C ILE A 75 -4.16 6.80 -0.87
N ALA A 76 -4.70 6.68 -2.10
CA ALA A 76 -4.61 7.72 -3.11
C ALA A 76 -5.28 9.01 -2.65
N GLU A 77 -6.52 8.92 -2.18
CA GLU A 77 -7.30 10.05 -1.66
C GLU A 77 -6.61 10.69 -0.44
N ALA A 78 -6.14 9.89 0.52
CA ALA A 78 -5.43 10.38 1.69
C ALA A 78 -4.17 11.18 1.31
N TRP A 79 -3.39 10.64 0.36
CA TRP A 79 -2.17 11.31 -0.11
C TRP A 79 -2.50 12.61 -0.85
N ILE A 80 -3.51 12.60 -1.73
CA ILE A 80 -3.96 13.80 -2.45
C ILE A 80 -4.51 14.84 -1.49
N ARG A 81 -5.26 14.47 -0.45
CA ARG A 81 -5.72 15.42 0.58
C ARG A 81 -4.53 16.04 1.31
N ALA A 82 -3.55 15.23 1.71
CA ALA A 82 -2.33 15.71 2.34
C ALA A 82 -1.48 16.62 1.42
N GLN A 83 -1.59 16.50 0.09
CA GLN A 83 -0.97 17.43 -0.86
C GLN A 83 -1.66 18.81 -0.89
N ASN A 84 -2.96 18.86 -0.62
CA ASN A 84 -3.79 20.06 -0.82
C ASN A 84 -4.04 20.88 0.45
N GLY A 85 -3.84 20.31 1.64
CA GLY A 85 -3.96 21.06 2.88
C GLY A 85 -3.80 20.20 4.14
N PRO A 86 -3.76 20.83 5.32
CA PRO A 86 -3.62 20.14 6.59
C PRO A 86 -4.75 19.15 6.82
N LEU A 87 -4.41 17.95 7.27
CA LEU A 87 -5.38 16.93 7.66
C LEU A 87 -5.94 17.22 9.06
N ASN A 88 -7.20 16.83 9.31
CA ASN A 88 -7.78 16.87 10.66
C ASN A 88 -7.12 15.82 11.58
N ALA A 89 -7.39 15.87 12.89
CA ALA A 89 -6.76 14.97 13.86
C ALA A 89 -6.99 13.48 13.57
N ARG A 90 -8.20 13.11 13.11
CA ARG A 90 -8.56 11.72 12.79
C ARG A 90 -7.85 11.23 11.52
N GLN A 91 -7.73 12.10 10.52
CA GLN A 91 -7.00 11.85 9.28
C GLN A 91 -5.49 11.75 9.53
N GLN A 92 -4.92 12.61 10.39
CA GLN A 92 -3.53 12.49 10.82
C GLN A 92 -3.27 11.17 11.55
N GLN A 93 -4.17 10.75 12.45
CA GLN A 93 -4.06 9.46 13.12
C GLN A 93 -4.13 8.29 12.14
N TRP A 94 -5.02 8.35 11.15
CA TRP A 94 -5.09 7.35 10.07
C TRP A 94 -3.77 7.28 9.30
N PHE A 95 -3.20 8.43 8.93
CA PHE A 95 -1.96 8.50 8.15
C PHE A 95 -0.76 8.01 8.98
N ARG A 96 -0.75 8.30 10.29
CA ARG A 96 0.23 7.75 11.23
C ARG A 96 0.14 6.22 11.31
N GLN A 97 -1.06 5.66 11.40
CA GLN A 97 -1.24 4.21 11.41
C GLN A 97 -0.78 3.58 10.10
N LEU A 98 -1.09 4.20 8.96
CA LEU A 98 -0.56 3.78 7.65
C LEU A 98 0.96 3.80 7.66
N ALA A 99 1.57 4.90 8.11
CA ALA A 99 3.03 5.03 8.19
C ALA A 99 3.67 3.94 9.05
N ASP A 100 3.08 3.62 10.20
CA ASP A 100 3.59 2.58 11.08
C ASP A 100 3.56 1.19 10.41
N HIS A 101 2.52 0.90 9.63
CA HIS A 101 2.45 -0.31 8.81
C HIS A 101 3.53 -0.32 7.72
N GLU A 102 3.54 0.68 6.83
CA GLU A 102 4.43 0.71 5.66
C GLU A 102 5.92 0.72 6.05
N LEU A 103 6.27 1.44 7.13
CA LEU A 103 7.66 1.55 7.57
C LEU A 103 8.14 0.27 8.28
N ALA A 104 7.28 -0.39 9.05
CA ALA A 104 7.60 -1.68 9.64
C ALA A 104 7.76 -2.76 8.57
N GLU A 105 6.83 -2.83 7.61
CA GLU A 105 6.91 -3.74 6.46
C GLU A 105 8.23 -3.53 5.71
N ARG A 106 8.51 -2.28 5.32
CA ARG A 106 9.76 -1.92 4.62
C ARG A 106 11.00 -2.30 5.42
N SER A 107 10.99 -2.10 6.75
CA SER A 107 12.12 -2.43 7.62
C SER A 107 12.40 -3.93 7.62
N MET A 108 11.37 -4.76 7.80
CA MET A 108 11.49 -6.21 7.74
C MET A 108 11.95 -6.69 6.36
N MET A 109 11.43 -6.10 5.29
CA MET A 109 11.90 -6.36 3.93
C MET A 109 13.37 -6.00 3.72
N GLY A 110 13.84 -4.91 4.33
CA GLY A 110 15.24 -4.53 4.32
C GLY A 110 16.16 -5.52 5.04
N GLN A 111 15.61 -6.34 5.94
CA GLN A 111 16.30 -7.40 6.67
C GLN A 111 16.23 -8.76 5.96
N GLY A 112 15.66 -8.82 4.75
CA GLY A 112 15.57 -10.02 3.93
C GLY A 112 14.26 -10.79 4.03
N MET A 113 13.29 -10.32 4.83
CA MET A 113 11.96 -10.91 4.87
C MET A 113 11.20 -10.64 3.55
N PRO A 114 10.51 -11.62 2.97
CA PRO A 114 9.68 -11.36 1.80
C PRO A 114 8.46 -10.51 2.18
N PHE A 115 7.89 -9.78 1.21
CA PHE A 115 6.65 -9.00 1.40
C PHE A 115 5.50 -9.88 1.90
N GLN A 116 5.29 -11.00 1.22
CA GLN A 116 4.37 -12.07 1.56
C GLN A 116 5.14 -13.39 1.54
N ASP A 117 4.72 -14.38 2.34
CA ASP A 117 5.27 -15.72 2.21
C ASP A 117 4.80 -16.37 0.90
N LEU A 118 5.71 -16.48 -0.06
CA LEU A 118 5.41 -17.05 -1.37
C LEU A 118 5.13 -18.56 -1.31
N SER A 119 5.55 -19.24 -0.25
CA SER A 119 5.26 -20.67 -0.03
C SER A 119 3.82 -20.93 0.42
N ALA A 120 3.07 -19.88 0.78
CA ALA A 120 1.65 -19.97 1.11
C ALA A 120 0.75 -20.27 -0.10
N TRP A 121 1.28 -20.26 -1.33
CA TRP A 121 0.50 -20.58 -2.53
C TRP A 121 0.61 -22.06 -2.90
N GLN A 122 -0.51 -22.77 -2.93
CA GLN A 122 -0.56 -24.19 -3.31
C GLN A 122 -1.67 -24.48 -4.33
N ARG A 123 -1.57 -25.61 -5.03
CA ARG A 123 -2.65 -26.09 -5.90
C ARG A 123 -3.70 -26.86 -5.09
N VAL A 124 -4.92 -26.33 -5.05
CA VAL A 124 -6.11 -26.98 -4.48
C VAL A 124 -7.10 -27.16 -5.62
N ASN A 125 -7.54 -28.41 -5.88
CA ASN A 125 -8.47 -28.74 -6.97
C ASN A 125 -8.06 -28.16 -8.35
N GLY A 126 -6.76 -28.11 -8.62
CA GLY A 126 -6.21 -27.57 -9.88
C GLY A 126 -6.09 -26.05 -9.94
N GLN A 127 -6.58 -25.32 -8.95
CA GLN A 127 -6.48 -23.85 -8.83
C GLN A 127 -5.41 -23.45 -7.81
N TRP A 128 -4.79 -22.29 -8.00
CA TRP A 128 -3.85 -21.72 -7.03
C TRP A 128 -4.62 -21.01 -5.92
N GLU A 129 -4.43 -21.46 -4.68
CA GLU A 129 -5.04 -20.86 -3.49
C GLU A 129 -3.96 -20.41 -2.52
N HIS A 130 -4.20 -19.27 -1.87
CA HIS A 130 -3.38 -18.81 -0.76
C HIS A 130 -3.85 -19.47 0.53
N VAL A 131 -2.97 -20.17 1.20
CA VAL A 131 -3.26 -20.90 2.44
C VAL A 131 -2.80 -20.09 3.62
N PHE A 132 -3.75 -19.70 4.46
CA PHE A 132 -3.43 -19.06 5.73
C PHE A 132 -3.08 -20.15 6.75
N ARG A 133 -1.81 -20.21 7.15
CA ARG A 133 -1.33 -21.05 8.27
C ARG A 133 -0.43 -20.24 9.18
N GLU A 134 -0.45 -20.58 10.45
CA GLU A 134 0.50 -20.04 11.43
C GLU A 134 1.93 -20.34 10.96
N GLY A 135 2.79 -19.31 10.95
CA GLY A 135 4.17 -19.39 10.46
C GLY A 135 4.38 -19.05 8.98
N LEU A 136 3.33 -18.89 8.17
CA LEU A 136 3.44 -18.45 6.76
C LEU A 136 3.15 -16.95 6.63
N GLN A 137 3.96 -16.12 7.29
CA GLN A 137 3.76 -14.67 7.37
C GLN A 137 4.96 -13.94 6.74
N GLY A 138 4.67 -13.06 5.77
CA GLY A 138 5.65 -12.11 5.27
C GLY A 138 5.67 -10.83 6.11
N ALA A 139 6.45 -9.86 5.63
CA ALA A 139 6.55 -8.54 6.25
C ALA A 139 5.18 -7.85 6.35
N HIS A 140 4.29 -8.06 5.38
CA HIS A 140 2.95 -7.48 5.35
C HIS A 140 2.08 -8.00 6.50
N GLU A 141 2.08 -9.32 6.73
CA GLU A 141 1.27 -9.95 7.77
C GLU A 141 1.81 -9.67 9.19
N LEU A 142 3.11 -9.42 9.32
CA LEU A 142 3.77 -9.12 10.60
C LEU A 142 3.79 -7.63 10.98
N ALA A 143 3.54 -6.74 10.02
CA ALA A 143 3.51 -5.31 10.28
C ALA A 143 2.32 -4.92 11.18
N PRO A 144 2.38 -3.77 11.87
CA PRO A 144 1.22 -3.20 12.56
C PRO A 144 0.00 -3.16 11.63
N ARG A 145 -1.22 -3.28 12.16
CA ARG A 145 -2.42 -3.31 11.32
C ARG A 145 -2.54 -2.06 10.46
N THR A 146 -2.84 -2.25 9.17
CA THR A 146 -3.25 -1.15 8.29
C THR A 146 -4.48 -0.44 8.87
N PRO A 147 -4.65 0.86 8.61
CA PRO A 147 -5.89 1.52 8.93
C PRO A 147 -7.02 0.96 8.05
N LYS A 148 -8.24 0.89 8.60
CA LYS A 148 -9.35 0.20 7.91
C LYS A 148 -10.02 1.03 6.82
N PHE A 149 -10.42 2.26 7.16
CA PHE A 149 -11.20 3.13 6.30
C PHE A 149 -10.72 4.56 6.44
N TRP A 150 -10.51 5.25 5.33
CA TRP A 150 -10.19 6.67 5.32
C TRP A 150 -11.33 7.49 5.94
N PRO A 151 -11.06 8.35 6.95
CA PRO A 151 -12.06 9.21 7.54
C PRO A 151 -12.38 10.40 6.63
N PHE A 152 -13.39 10.22 5.78
CA PHE A 152 -13.88 11.25 4.83
C PHE A 152 -14.49 12.49 5.50
N PHE A 153 -15.01 12.34 6.72
CA PHE A 153 -15.69 13.39 7.47
C PHE A 153 -15.00 13.62 8.82
N ASP A 154 -15.10 14.86 9.30
CA ASP A 154 -14.72 15.27 10.65
C ASP A 154 -15.60 14.59 11.72
#